data_AF-A0A813JKH0-F1
#
_entry.id   AF-A0A813JKH0-F1
#
_cell.length_a   1.000
_cell.length_b   1.000
_cell.length_c   1.000
_cell.angle_alpha   90.00
_cell.angle_beta   90.00
_cell.angle_gamma   90.00
#
_symmetry.space_group_name_H-M   'P 1'
#
loop_
_entity.id
_entity.type
_entity.pdbx_description
1 polymer ?
#
loop_
_entity_poly.entity_id
_entity_poly.type
_entity_poly.pdbx_seq_one_letter_code
_entity_poly.pdbx_strand_id
1 'polypeptide(L)'
;MRMMHDLKVWCPYHPEAKSSSAHRSAASSEAAIDERTNAKRARTGVPEMCDWEGSYTDLLAKHLQECPFHIVLCPQGCGQSIRRKDIQTHAPECPKNFEMCAICSEQVRFGEMAAHRSKKAELHVQLLEAKLAQQSPTLDHQAMLKELIQNETAKQVQLIQIT
;
A
#
# COMPACT_ATOMS: atom_id res chain seq x y z
N MET A 1 1.16 36.63 35.53
CA MET A 1 1.31 35.96 34.21
C MET A 1 0.57 34.63 34.30
N ARG A 2 -0.55 34.45 33.57
CA ARG A 2 -1.26 33.16 33.55
C ARG A 2 -0.47 32.20 32.65
N MET A 3 0.13 31.18 33.26
CA MET A 3 0.85 30.12 32.57
C MET A 3 -0.19 29.33 31.75
N MET A 4 -0.09 29.34 30.42
CA MET A 4 -0.98 28.59 29.52
C MET A 4 -0.82 27.05 29.62
N HIS A 5 -0.03 26.57 30.59
CA HIS A 5 0.30 25.17 30.82
C HIS A 5 -0.79 24.40 31.58
N ASP A 6 -1.69 25.08 32.29
CA ASP A 6 -2.80 24.46 33.04
C ASP A 6 -4.08 24.28 32.20
N LEU A 7 -4.05 24.67 30.93
CA LEU A 7 -5.17 24.48 30.01
C LEU A 7 -5.18 23.03 29.52
N LYS A 8 -6.01 22.22 30.20
CA LYS A 8 -6.33 20.86 29.78
C LYS A 8 -7.02 20.89 28.42
N VAL A 9 -6.47 20.14 27.47
CA VAL A 9 -7.05 19.90 26.15
C VAL A 9 -7.29 18.41 25.97
N TRP A 10 -8.34 18.09 25.23
CA TRP A 10 -8.72 16.72 24.94
C TRP A 10 -8.63 16.45 23.45
N CYS A 11 -8.50 15.18 23.10
CA CYS A 11 -8.64 14.73 21.72
C CYS A 11 -10.04 15.09 21.18
N PRO A 12 -10.21 15.55 19.92
CA PRO A 12 -11.53 15.76 19.32
C PRO A 12 -12.43 14.52 19.31
N TYR A 13 -11.82 13.34 19.42
CA TYR A 13 -12.51 12.06 19.51
C TYR A 13 -12.77 11.62 20.97
N HIS A 14 -12.51 12.46 21.96
CA HIS A 14 -12.69 12.19 23.40
C HIS A 14 -14.16 12.26 23.84
N PRO A 15 -14.62 11.41 24.78
CA PRO A 15 -16.00 11.42 25.28
C PRO A 15 -16.47 12.78 25.78
N GLU A 16 -15.62 13.47 26.53
CA GLU A 16 -15.94 14.79 27.10
C GLU A 16 -15.88 15.94 26.08
N ALA A 17 -15.31 15.75 24.89
CA ALA A 17 -15.23 16.81 23.87
C ALA A 17 -16.61 17.21 23.31
N LYS A 18 -17.64 16.39 23.53
CA LYS A 18 -19.02 16.65 23.09
C LYS A 18 -19.82 17.55 24.03
N SER A 19 -19.34 17.83 25.25
CA SER A 19 -20.06 18.65 26.25
C SER A 19 -19.82 20.16 26.12
N SER A 20 -18.75 20.58 25.41
CA SER A 20 -18.34 22.00 25.32
C SER A 20 -18.69 22.70 24.00
N SER A 21 -19.31 22.01 23.03
CA SER A 21 -19.72 22.59 21.74
C SER A 21 -21.21 22.99 21.76
N ALA A 22 -21.50 24.09 22.46
CA ALA A 22 -22.78 24.80 22.38
C ALA A 22 -22.58 26.19 21.75
N HIS A 23 -21.97 26.24 20.56
CA HIS A 23 -22.09 27.42 19.68
C HIS A 23 -22.63 26.98 18.32
N ARG A 24 -23.96 26.78 18.29
CA ARG A 24 -24.74 26.88 17.06
C ARG A 24 -24.95 28.36 16.78
N SER A 25 -24.12 28.95 15.93
CA SER A 25 -24.51 30.19 15.25
C SER A 25 -25.44 29.81 14.10
N ALA A 26 -26.71 30.15 14.28
CA ALA A 26 -27.69 30.18 13.21
C ALA A 26 -27.38 31.35 12.27
N ALA A 27 -27.29 31.08 10.97
CA ALA A 27 -27.52 32.07 9.93
C ALA A 27 -27.96 31.34 8.66
N SER A 28 -29.26 31.40 8.40
CA SER A 28 -29.91 30.93 7.18
C SER A 28 -29.72 31.93 6.05
N SER A 29 -29.44 31.46 4.84
CA SER A 29 -30.09 32.00 3.64
C SER A 29 -30.10 30.92 2.56
N GLU A 30 -31.30 30.61 2.08
CA GLU A 30 -31.56 29.64 1.02
C GLU A 30 -31.29 30.27 -0.36
N ALA A 31 -30.56 29.55 -1.22
CA ALA A 31 -30.59 29.75 -2.66
C ALA A 31 -30.29 28.41 -3.37
N ALA A 32 -31.39 27.74 -3.74
CA ALA A 32 -31.62 26.96 -4.97
C ALA A 32 -30.44 26.38 -5.79
N ILE A 33 -30.43 25.02 -5.87
CA ILE A 33 -30.06 24.08 -6.96
C ILE A 33 -28.68 24.13 -7.66
N ASP A 34 -27.91 23.04 -7.57
CA ASP A 34 -27.65 22.16 -8.74
C ASP A 34 -27.25 20.72 -8.32
N GLU A 35 -27.60 19.80 -9.20
CA GLU A 35 -27.55 18.36 -9.14
C GLU A 35 -26.12 17.81 -9.33
N ARG A 36 -25.88 16.61 -8.79
CA ARG A 36 -24.82 15.66 -9.21
C ARG A 36 -23.37 15.94 -8.78
N THR A 37 -23.03 15.45 -7.59
CA THR A 37 -22.15 14.29 -7.36
C THR A 37 -21.79 14.26 -5.88
N ASN A 38 -22.38 13.38 -5.08
CA ASN A 38 -21.72 13.01 -3.84
C ASN A 38 -22.07 11.58 -3.47
N ALA A 39 -21.10 10.70 -3.69
CA ALA A 39 -21.18 9.29 -3.36
C ALA A 39 -21.54 9.14 -1.88
N LYS A 40 -22.69 8.50 -1.66
CA LYS A 40 -23.13 7.75 -0.48
C LYS A 40 -22.22 7.95 0.74
N ARG A 41 -22.59 8.92 1.56
CA ARG A 41 -22.09 9.16 2.91
C ARG A 41 -22.35 7.92 3.76
N ALA A 42 -21.41 6.98 3.78
CA ALA A 42 -21.43 5.82 4.67
C ALA A 42 -21.18 6.29 6.10
N ARG A 43 -22.26 6.64 6.82
CA ARG A 43 -22.24 6.78 8.28
C ARG A 43 -22.57 5.44 8.90
N THR A 44 -21.54 4.62 9.13
CA THR A 44 -21.64 3.44 10.01
C THR A 44 -20.31 3.25 10.71
N GLY A 45 -20.29 3.43 12.03
CA GLY A 45 -19.12 3.18 12.87
C GLY A 45 -19.30 3.77 14.27
N VAL A 46 -19.56 2.88 15.23
CA VAL A 46 -19.67 3.11 16.68
C VAL A 46 -18.67 4.18 17.18
N PRO A 47 -19.08 5.10 18.08
CA PRO A 47 -18.16 6.10 18.64
C PRO A 47 -17.29 5.42 19.68
N GLU A 48 -16.31 4.64 19.22
CA GLU A 48 -15.15 4.34 20.05
C GLU A 48 -14.32 5.61 20.13
N MET A 49 -14.04 6.01 21.35
CA MET A 49 -13.58 7.33 21.69
C MET A 49 -12.11 7.26 22.10
N CYS A 50 -11.40 8.36 21.92
CA CYS A 50 -10.01 8.48 22.32
C CYS A 50 -9.93 9.09 23.72
N ASP A 51 -9.40 8.36 24.69
CA ASP A 51 -9.31 8.83 26.09
C ASP A 51 -8.07 9.72 26.35
N TRP A 52 -7.55 10.36 25.30
CA TRP A 52 -6.34 11.18 25.42
C TRP A 52 -6.64 12.61 25.90
N GLU A 53 -5.83 13.06 26.86
CA GLU A 53 -5.82 14.40 27.43
C GLU A 53 -4.38 14.93 27.59
N GLY A 54 -4.19 16.25 27.48
CA GLY A 54 -2.86 16.88 27.55
C GLY A 54 -2.93 18.42 27.57
N SER A 55 -1.84 19.10 27.18
CA SER A 55 -1.79 20.57 27.01
C SER A 55 -1.72 20.98 25.53
N TYR A 56 -2.18 22.20 25.23
CA TYR A 56 -2.40 22.69 23.87
C TYR A 56 -1.13 22.80 23.01
N THR A 57 0.01 23.16 23.61
CA THR A 57 1.14 23.74 22.86
C THR A 57 1.87 22.76 21.95
N ASP A 58 1.96 21.48 22.31
CA ASP A 58 2.67 20.47 21.49
C ASP A 58 2.05 19.08 21.56
N LEU A 59 1.37 18.77 22.65
CA LEU A 59 0.94 17.40 22.93
C LEU A 59 -0.25 16.98 22.06
N LEU A 60 -1.19 17.90 21.77
CA LEU A 60 -2.37 17.59 20.96
C LEU A 60 -2.03 17.36 19.48
N ALA A 61 -1.21 18.22 18.88
CA ALA A 61 -0.79 18.06 17.49
C ALA A 61 0.00 16.77 17.29
N LYS A 62 0.93 16.45 18.21
CA LYS A 62 1.67 15.17 18.22
C LYS A 62 0.73 13.99 18.38
N HIS A 63 -0.21 14.05 19.32
CA HIS A 63 -1.19 12.99 19.52
C HIS A 63 -2.01 12.71 18.25
N LEU A 64 -2.49 13.73 17.54
CA LEU A 64 -3.29 13.53 16.32
C LEU A 64 -2.53 12.77 15.21
N GLN A 65 -1.19 12.88 15.16
CA GLN A 65 -0.35 12.11 14.25
C GLN A 65 -0.33 10.61 14.55
N GLU A 66 -0.65 10.20 15.78
CA GLU A 66 -0.61 8.80 16.22
C GLU A 66 -1.98 8.26 16.66
N CYS A 67 -2.96 9.15 16.89
CA CYS A 67 -4.29 8.83 17.37
C CYS A 67 -4.96 7.74 16.50
N PRO A 68 -5.36 6.60 17.07
CA PRO A 68 -5.93 5.48 16.30
C PRO A 68 -7.30 5.83 15.70
N PHE A 69 -8.01 6.79 16.28
CA PHE A 69 -9.33 7.24 15.85
C PHE A 69 -9.28 8.39 14.84
N HIS A 70 -8.09 8.96 14.60
CA HIS A 70 -7.93 10.01 13.61
C HIS A 70 -8.31 9.50 12.23
N ILE A 71 -9.20 10.24 11.57
CA ILE A 71 -9.63 9.94 10.21
C ILE A 71 -8.56 10.40 9.24
N VAL A 72 -8.05 9.45 8.46
CA VAL A 72 -7.09 9.70 7.38
C VAL A 72 -7.66 9.27 6.05
N LEU A 73 -7.16 9.85 4.96
CA LEU A 73 -7.46 9.35 3.62
C LEU A 73 -6.72 8.03 3.38
N CYS A 74 -7.33 7.13 2.63
CA CYS A 74 -6.66 5.89 2.22
C CYS A 74 -5.31 6.20 1.56
N PRO A 75 -4.20 5.61 2.03
CA PRO A 75 -2.87 5.85 1.45
C PRO A 75 -2.77 5.37 0.00
N GLN A 76 -3.60 4.42 -0.41
CA GLN A 76 -3.72 3.94 -1.80
C GLN A 76 -4.59 4.86 -2.66
N GLY A 77 -5.04 6.00 -2.14
CA GLY A 77 -5.78 7.02 -2.88
C GLY A 77 -7.17 6.56 -3.33
N CYS A 78 -7.80 5.61 -2.64
CA CYS A 78 -9.13 5.10 -3.02
C CYS A 78 -10.26 6.13 -2.80
N GLY A 79 -9.98 7.24 -2.13
CA GLY A 79 -10.93 8.31 -1.84
C GLY A 79 -11.76 8.09 -0.58
N GLN A 80 -11.62 6.94 0.10
CA GLN A 80 -12.29 6.69 1.37
C GLN A 80 -11.53 7.34 2.54
N SER A 81 -12.30 7.91 3.47
CA SER A 81 -11.83 8.40 4.76
C SER A 81 -11.98 7.29 5.81
N ILE A 82 -10.87 6.85 6.40
CA ILE A 82 -10.79 5.65 7.24
C ILE A 82 -10.12 6.03 8.56
N ARG A 83 -10.51 5.43 9.68
CA ARG A 83 -9.79 5.62 10.95
C ARG A 83 -8.41 4.99 10.83
N ARG A 84 -7.39 5.60 11.41
CA ARG A 84 -6.02 5.07 11.37
C ARG A 84 -5.93 3.59 11.78
N LYS A 85 -6.66 3.19 12.83
CA LYS A 85 -6.71 1.80 13.29
C LYS A 85 -7.35 0.82 12.30
N ASP A 86 -8.27 1.29 11.46
CA ASP A 86 -9.05 0.47 10.52
C ASP A 86 -8.39 0.40 9.13
N ILE A 87 -7.22 1.01 8.94
CA ILE A 87 -6.49 0.95 7.65
C ILE A 87 -6.12 -0.49 7.28
N GLN A 88 -5.71 -1.29 8.27
CA GLN A 88 -5.28 -2.67 8.05
C GLN A 88 -6.44 -3.56 7.61
N THR A 89 -7.62 -3.37 8.20
CA THR A 89 -8.83 -4.10 7.81
C THR A 89 -9.41 -3.58 6.50
N HIS A 90 -9.26 -2.29 6.20
CA HIS A 90 -9.65 -1.71 4.90
C HIS A 90 -8.77 -2.20 3.74
N ALA A 91 -7.48 -2.41 3.94
CA ALA A 91 -6.53 -2.75 2.88
C ALA A 91 -7.02 -3.88 1.93
N PRO A 92 -7.48 -5.06 2.41
CA PRO A 92 -7.99 -6.11 1.53
C PRO A 92 -9.29 -5.73 0.79
N GLU A 93 -10.14 -4.89 1.36
CA GLU A 93 -11.40 -4.46 0.73
C GLU A 93 -11.22 -3.25 -0.20
N CYS A 94 -10.09 -2.56 -0.08
CA CYS A 94 -9.80 -1.34 -0.80
C CYS A 94 -9.90 -1.56 -2.32
N PRO A 95 -10.69 -0.75 -3.05
CA PRO A 95 -10.84 -0.91 -4.50
C PRO A 95 -9.57 -0.54 -5.27
N LYS A 96 -8.61 0.15 -4.62
CA LYS A 96 -7.31 0.50 -5.19
C LYS A 96 -6.14 -0.33 -4.64
N ASN A 97 -6.41 -1.40 -3.89
CA ASN A 97 -5.34 -2.30 -3.49
C ASN A 97 -5.02 -3.27 -4.63
N PHE A 98 -3.89 -3.02 -5.29
CA PHE A 98 -3.39 -3.82 -6.41
C PHE A 98 -2.00 -4.35 -6.10
N GLU A 99 -1.73 -5.57 -6.52
CA GLU A 99 -0.42 -6.23 -6.51
C GLU A 99 0.07 -6.43 -7.94
N MET A 100 1.39 -6.41 -8.14
CA MET A 100 1.99 -6.62 -9.46
C MET A 100 2.31 -8.10 -9.67
N CYS A 101 1.94 -8.65 -10.81
CA CYS A 101 2.29 -10.03 -11.16
C CYS A 101 3.77 -10.14 -11.55
N ALA A 102 4.54 -11.03 -10.91
CA ALA A 102 5.97 -11.20 -11.20
C ALA A 102 6.27 -11.76 -12.61
N ILE A 103 5.30 -12.43 -13.25
CA ILE A 103 5.49 -13.08 -14.55
C ILE A 103 5.21 -12.10 -15.69
N CYS A 104 4.05 -11.45 -15.65
CA CYS A 104 3.53 -10.58 -16.71
C CYS A 104 3.51 -9.08 -16.36
N SER A 105 3.92 -8.69 -15.15
CA SER A 105 4.00 -7.30 -14.66
C SER A 105 2.69 -6.51 -14.64
N GLU A 106 1.56 -7.19 -14.78
CA GLU A 106 0.23 -6.55 -14.74
C GLU A 106 -0.21 -6.27 -13.31
N GLN A 107 -0.97 -5.18 -13.12
CA GLN A 107 -1.62 -4.86 -11.85
C GLN A 107 -2.86 -5.72 -11.66
N VAL A 108 -2.89 -6.51 -10.61
CA VAL A 108 -3.98 -7.42 -10.25
C VAL A 108 -4.54 -7.00 -8.91
N ARG A 109 -5.86 -7.07 -8.73
CA ARG A 109 -6.48 -6.72 -7.45
C ARG A 109 -5.98 -7.64 -6.35
N PHE A 110 -5.70 -7.09 -5.17
CA PHE A 110 -5.29 -7.85 -4.00
C PHE A 110 -6.30 -8.97 -3.70
N GLY A 111 -5.83 -10.19 -3.50
CA GLY A 111 -6.67 -11.39 -3.33
C GLY A 111 -7.10 -12.11 -4.62
N GLU A 112 -7.07 -11.44 -5.78
CA GLU A 112 -7.44 -12.04 -7.08
C GLU A 112 -6.23 -12.68 -7.82
N MET A 113 -5.04 -12.64 -7.23
CA MET A 113 -3.81 -13.16 -7.86
C MET A 113 -3.91 -14.66 -8.20
N ALA A 114 -4.60 -15.45 -7.37
CA ALA A 114 -4.84 -16.86 -7.65
C ALA A 114 -5.66 -17.05 -8.93
N ALA A 115 -6.78 -16.32 -9.06
CA ALA A 115 -7.62 -16.36 -10.25
C ALA A 115 -6.89 -15.82 -11.49
N HIS A 116 -6.08 -14.76 -11.34
CA HIS A 116 -5.23 -14.24 -12.42
C HIS A 116 -4.25 -15.30 -12.94
N ARG A 117 -3.52 -15.98 -12.05
CA ARG A 117 -2.57 -17.04 -12.42
C ARG A 117 -3.25 -18.19 -13.15
N SER A 118 -4.43 -18.62 -12.68
CA SER A 118 -5.18 -19.67 -13.37
C SER A 118 -5.68 -19.23 -14.75
N LYS A 119 -6.24 -18.02 -14.89
CA LYS A 119 -6.77 -17.51 -16.17
C LYS A 119 -5.69 -17.19 -17.19
N LYS A 120 -4.53 -16.71 -16.73
CA LYS A 120 -3.39 -16.35 -17.58
C LYS A 120 -2.28 -17.40 -17.57
N ALA A 121 -2.58 -18.64 -17.18
CA ALA A 121 -1.59 -19.70 -17.06
C ALA A 121 -0.85 -19.95 -18.39
N GLU A 122 -1.57 -20.05 -19.50
CA GLU A 122 -0.98 -20.25 -20.84
C GLU A 122 -0.06 -19.10 -21.24
N LEU A 123 -0.49 -17.86 -21.01
CA LEU A 123 0.31 -16.67 -21.26
C LEU A 123 1.54 -16.60 -20.35
N HIS A 124 1.41 -17.00 -19.09
CA HIS A 124 2.53 -17.09 -18.16
C HIS A 124 3.57 -18.10 -18.63
N VAL A 125 3.16 -19.27 -19.13
CA VAL A 125 4.08 -20.27 -19.70
C VAL A 125 4.85 -19.68 -20.89
N GLN A 126 4.15 -19.08 -21.86
CA GLN A 126 4.79 -18.48 -23.03
C GLN A 126 5.80 -17.37 -22.66
N LEU A 127 5.45 -16.51 -21.69
CA LEU A 127 6.36 -15.46 -21.22
C LEU A 127 7.60 -16.04 -20.52
N LEU A 128 7.43 -17.11 -19.75
CA LEU A 128 8.55 -17.77 -19.08
C LEU A 128 9.46 -18.46 -20.09
N GLU A 129 8.90 -19.16 -21.09
CA GLU A 129 9.67 -19.76 -22.18
C GLU A 129 10.46 -18.70 -22.97
N ALA A 130 9.81 -17.58 -23.31
CA ALA A 130 10.48 -16.48 -24.00
C ALA A 130 11.63 -15.89 -23.16
N LYS A 131 11.43 -15.71 -21.85
CA LYS A 131 12.49 -15.25 -20.92
C LYS A 131 13.63 -16.26 -20.83
N LEU A 132 13.35 -17.56 -20.79
CA LEU A 132 14.36 -18.63 -20.77
C LEU A 132 15.16 -18.67 -22.08
N ALA A 133 14.51 -18.53 -23.23
CA ALA A 133 15.17 -18.47 -24.53
C ALA A 133 16.09 -17.24 -24.66
N GLN A 134 15.74 -16.10 -24.05
CA GLN A 134 16.62 -14.93 -24.01
C GLN A 134 17.85 -15.13 -23.09
N GLN A 135 17.76 -16.04 -22.12
CA GLN A 135 18.87 -16.36 -21.20
C GLN A 135 19.73 -17.55 -21.67
N SER A 136 19.25 -18.35 -22.64
CA SER A 136 19.98 -19.46 -23.25
C SER A 136 21.36 -19.14 -23.87
N PRO A 137 21.65 -17.95 -24.46
CA PRO A 137 22.98 -17.70 -25.04
C PRO A 137 24.11 -17.75 -23.99
N THR A 138 23.79 -17.60 -22.70
CA THR A 138 24.76 -17.76 -21.61
C THR A 138 25.16 -19.22 -21.42
N LEU A 139 24.22 -20.16 -21.60
CA LEU A 139 24.46 -21.60 -21.54
C LEU A 139 25.24 -22.06 -22.78
N ASP A 140 24.89 -21.53 -23.95
CA ASP A 140 25.60 -21.82 -25.21
C ASP A 140 27.05 -21.31 -25.16
N HIS A 141 27.29 -20.12 -24.60
CA HIS A 141 28.64 -19.60 -24.40
C HIS A 141 29.46 -20.48 -23.44
N GLN A 142 28.84 -20.96 -22.35
CA GLN A 142 29.49 -21.88 -21.40
C GLN A 142 29.82 -23.23 -22.05
N ALA A 143 28.96 -23.75 -22.93
CA ALA A 143 29.20 -24.97 -23.69
C ALA A 143 30.37 -24.80 -24.67
N MET A 144 30.42 -23.69 -25.42
CA MET A 144 31.55 -23.38 -26.32
C MET A 144 32.89 -23.28 -25.58
N LEU A 145 32.91 -22.62 -24.42
CA LEU A 145 34.13 -22.49 -23.61
C LEU A 145 34.64 -23.85 -23.13
N LYS A 146 33.74 -24.77 -22.74
CA LYS A 146 34.12 -26.13 -22.35
C LYS A 146 34.74 -26.92 -23.50
N GLU A 147 34.19 -26.79 -24.70
CA GLU A 147 34.70 -27.47 -25.89
C GLU A 147 36.10 -26.95 -26.30
N LEU A 148 36.32 -25.63 -26.23
CA LEU A 148 37.63 -25.01 -26.44
C LEU A 148 38.66 -25.52 -25.43
N ILE A 149 38.29 -25.58 -24.14
CA ILE A 149 39.17 -26.10 -23.09
C ILE A 149 39.48 -27.58 -23.33
N GLN A 150 38.50 -28.41 -23.69
CA GLN A 150 38.71 -29.82 -24.01
C GLN A 150 39.67 -30.00 -25.18
N ASN A 151 39.48 -29.25 -26.27
CA ASN A 151 40.36 -29.33 -27.44
C ASN A 151 41.79 -28.90 -27.10
N GLU A 152 41.96 -27.87 -26.30
CA GLU A 152 43.29 -27.41 -25.90
C GLU A 152 43.97 -28.41 -24.94
N THR A 153 43.23 -28.97 -23.98
CA THR A 153 43.76 -30.02 -23.09
C THR A 153 44.13 -31.28 -23.87
N ALA A 154 43.36 -31.68 -24.89
CA ALA A 154 43.65 -32.83 -25.73
C ALA A 154 44.96 -32.64 -26.53
N LYS A 155 45.20 -31.43 -27.07
CA LYS A 155 46.47 -31.10 -27.73
C LYS A 155 47.65 -31.16 -26.78
N GLN A 156 47.50 -30.62 -25.57
CA GLN A 156 48.56 -30.64 -24.55
C GLN A 156 48.90 -32.07 -24.11
N VAL A 157 47.88 -32.94 -23.95
CA VAL A 157 48.09 -34.36 -23.62
C VAL A 157 48.82 -35.10 -24.74
N GLN A 158 48.47 -34.84 -26.01
CA GLN A 158 49.15 -35.45 -27.15
C GLN A 158 50.62 -35.01 -27.26
N LEU A 159 50.94 -33.75 -26.94
CA LEU A 159 52.32 -33.25 -26.94
C LEU A 159 53.19 -33.93 -25.86
N ILE A 160 52.61 -34.25 -24.70
CA ILE A 160 53.32 -34.91 -23.60
C ILE A 160 53.57 -36.41 -23.90
N GLN A 161 52.75 -37.05 -24.73
CA GLN A 161 52.89 -38.48 -25.08
C GLN A 161 53.96 -38.77 -26.15
N ILE A 162 54.51 -37.74 -26.80
CA ILE A 162 55.50 -37.87 -27.89
C ILE A 162 56.94 -37.58 -27.41
N THR A 163 57.09 -37.03 -26.20
CA THR A 163 58.36 -36.82 -25.48
C THR A 163 58.68 -37.95 -24.51
#